data_AF-A0A9P9RHA3-F1
#
_entry.id   AF-A0A9P9RHA3-F1
#
_cell.length_a   1.000
_cell.length_b   1.000
_cell.length_c   1.000
_cell.angle_alpha   90.00
_cell.angle_beta   90.00
_cell.angle_gamma   90.00
#
_symmetry.space_group_name_H-M   'P 1'
#
loop_
_entity.id
_entity.type
_entity.pdbx_description
1 polymer ?
#
loop_
_entity_poly.entity_id
_entity_poly.type
_entity_poly.pdbx_seq_one_letter_code
_entity_poly.pdbx_strand_id
1 'polypeptide(L)'
;MRVSTLLSSTTSRGGPATSGLSCLATSLRRTSLPGTTVVEEFRRRNAAIDAVAAYCHFQEGGAVAMLRGRPSTQRASLTPAKETNPQLATAEAEKQALRDAMLLVFTEERTTTCFLCLGEQSLPFEKRTYKFAKPGDLTKHFKRKHLAYIKEGDRL
;
A
#
# COMPACT_ATOMS: atom_id res chain seq x y z
N MET A 1 -56.07 36.81 26.40
CA MET A 1 -56.62 35.57 25.82
C MET A 1 -55.46 34.60 25.57
N ARG A 2 -55.58 33.37 26.08
CA ARG A 2 -54.66 32.25 25.82
C ARG A 2 -54.84 31.72 24.39
N VAL A 3 -53.83 30.99 23.91
CA VAL A 3 -53.81 29.80 23.01
C VAL A 3 -52.62 29.98 22.04
N SER A 4 -51.44 29.45 22.37
CA SER A 4 -50.91 28.10 22.08
C SER A 4 -50.29 27.94 20.69
N THR A 5 -48.96 27.83 20.71
CA THR A 5 -48.08 26.89 20.00
C THR A 5 -48.64 26.11 18.81
N LEU A 6 -47.97 26.25 17.66
CA LEU A 6 -47.69 25.12 16.76
C LEU A 6 -46.24 25.20 16.26
N LEU A 7 -45.41 24.30 16.80
CA LEU A 7 -44.20 23.79 16.17
C LEU A 7 -44.58 23.25 14.78
N SER A 8 -43.85 23.65 13.75
CA SER A 8 -43.83 22.92 12.47
C SER A 8 -42.41 22.55 12.13
N SER A 9 -42.07 21.34 12.55
CA SER A 9 -40.95 20.55 12.09
C SER A 9 -41.06 20.36 10.58
N THR A 10 -40.10 20.87 9.81
CA THR A 10 -39.87 20.40 8.45
C THR A 10 -38.56 19.62 8.42
N THR A 11 -38.75 18.32 8.59
CA THR A 11 -38.01 17.22 7.98
C THR A 11 -36.89 17.63 7.01
N SER A 12 -35.67 17.39 7.47
CA SER A 12 -34.51 16.99 6.66
C SER A 12 -34.97 16.04 5.54
N ARG A 13 -35.10 16.55 4.32
CA ARG A 13 -35.25 15.74 3.11
C ARG A 13 -33.86 15.45 2.57
N GLY A 14 -33.55 14.15 2.57
CA GLY A 14 -32.29 13.58 2.10
C GLY A 14 -31.85 14.17 0.77
N GLY A 15 -30.59 14.61 0.76
CA GLY A 15 -29.88 14.93 -0.47
C GLY A 15 -29.78 13.68 -1.37
N PRO A 16 -29.71 13.87 -2.69
CA PRO A 16 -29.72 12.78 -3.64
C PRO A 16 -28.51 11.87 -3.40
N ALA A 17 -28.75 10.57 -3.40
CA ALA A 17 -27.72 9.54 -3.45
C ALA A 17 -26.93 9.71 -4.76
N THR A 18 -25.85 10.48 -4.67
CA THR A 18 -24.86 10.60 -5.73
C THR A 18 -24.17 9.25 -5.85
N SER A 19 -24.54 8.50 -6.88
CA SER A 19 -23.79 7.33 -7.33
C SER A 19 -22.31 7.70 -7.43
N GLY A 20 -21.38 6.81 -7.03
CA GLY A 20 -19.94 7.09 -7.05
C GLY A 20 -19.40 7.57 -8.41
N LEU A 21 -20.15 7.28 -9.49
CA LEU A 21 -19.95 7.80 -10.84
C LEU A 21 -20.06 9.33 -10.95
N SER A 22 -20.92 10.00 -10.16
CA SER A 22 -21.07 11.46 -10.24
C SER A 22 -19.94 12.23 -9.53
N CYS A 23 -19.30 11.63 -8.51
CA CYS A 23 -18.07 12.16 -7.93
C CYS A 23 -16.91 12.14 -8.94
N LEU A 24 -16.79 11.05 -9.71
CA LEU A 24 -15.79 10.94 -10.77
C LEU A 24 -16.09 11.88 -11.95
N ALA A 25 -17.35 12.03 -12.35
CA ALA A 25 -17.73 12.85 -13.50
C ALA A 25 -17.51 14.36 -13.30
N THR A 26 -17.61 14.85 -12.06
CA THR A 26 -17.33 16.27 -11.76
C THR A 26 -15.82 16.53 -11.68
N SER A 27 -15.04 15.53 -11.28
CA SER A 27 -13.57 15.58 -11.24
C SER A 27 -12.92 15.40 -12.62
N LEU A 28 -13.57 14.62 -13.52
CA LEU A 28 -13.03 14.35 -14.86
C LEU A 28 -13.07 15.55 -15.81
N ARG A 29 -13.88 16.59 -15.56
CA ARG A 29 -13.88 17.81 -16.38
C ARG A 29 -12.58 18.63 -16.28
N ARG A 30 -11.67 18.27 -15.37
CA ARG A 30 -10.43 19.03 -15.10
C ARG A 30 -9.14 18.28 -15.46
N THR A 31 -9.22 17.28 -16.35
CA THR A 31 -8.04 16.43 -16.70
C THR A 31 -7.52 16.61 -18.13
N SER A 32 -8.15 17.41 -19.00
CA SER A 32 -7.78 17.38 -20.43
C SER A 32 -6.60 18.26 -20.85
N LEU A 33 -6.09 19.17 -20.00
CA LEU A 33 -5.00 20.08 -20.39
C LEU A 33 -3.92 20.20 -19.30
N PRO A 34 -2.63 20.19 -19.67
CA PRO A 34 -1.52 20.46 -18.76
C PRO A 34 -1.57 21.91 -18.26
N GLY A 35 -1.06 22.15 -17.04
CA GLY A 35 -0.92 23.51 -16.52
C GLY A 35 0.00 24.34 -17.41
N THR A 36 -0.32 25.62 -17.61
CA THR A 36 0.50 26.52 -18.44
C THR A 36 1.76 26.99 -17.72
N THR A 37 1.80 26.79 -16.39
CA THR A 37 2.95 27.05 -15.53
C THR A 37 3.27 25.84 -14.67
N VAL A 38 4.51 25.78 -14.17
CA VAL A 38 4.97 24.69 -13.28
C VAL A 38 4.12 24.63 -11.99
N VAL A 39 3.71 25.77 -11.45
CA VAL A 39 2.89 25.84 -10.23
C VAL A 39 1.48 25.30 -10.47
N GLU A 40 0.88 25.64 -11.61
CA GLU A 40 -0.43 25.10 -12.01
C GLU A 40 -0.37 23.60 -12.24
N GLU A 41 0.67 23.11 -12.90
CA GLU A 41 0.86 21.69 -13.15
C GLU A 41 1.09 20.91 -11.85
N PHE A 42 1.85 21.46 -10.90
CA PHE A 42 2.04 20.86 -9.59
C PHE A 42 0.71 20.76 -8.82
N ARG A 43 -0.08 21.84 -8.79
CA ARG A 43 -1.41 21.83 -8.18
C ARG A 43 -2.35 20.82 -8.85
N ARG A 44 -2.30 20.72 -10.18
CA ARG A 44 -3.10 19.75 -10.96
C ARG A 44 -2.76 18.31 -10.59
N ARG A 45 -1.47 17.99 -10.51
CA ARG A 45 -1.00 16.64 -10.13
C ARG A 45 -1.40 16.27 -8.72
N ASN A 46 -1.22 17.18 -7.77
CA ASN A 46 -1.61 16.94 -6.38
C ASN A 46 -3.13 16.71 -6.26
N ALA A 47 -3.94 17.53 -6.94
CA ALA A 47 -5.39 17.35 -6.95
C ALA A 47 -5.83 16.01 -7.54
N ALA A 48 -5.15 15.52 -8.59
CA ALA A 48 -5.41 14.20 -9.17
C ALA A 48 -5.03 13.07 -8.21
N ILE A 49 -3.89 13.19 -7.51
CA ILE A 49 -3.45 12.24 -6.49
C ILE A 49 -4.47 12.17 -5.35
N ASP A 50 -4.89 13.32 -4.84
CA ASP A 50 -5.88 13.41 -3.74
C ASP A 50 -7.22 12.80 -4.15
N ALA A 51 -7.66 13.02 -5.39
CA ALA A 51 -8.89 12.43 -5.91
C ALA A 51 -8.82 10.90 -6.00
N VAL A 52 -7.70 10.35 -6.48
CA VAL A 52 -7.48 8.89 -6.51
C VAL A 52 -7.41 8.32 -5.10
N ALA A 53 -6.69 8.98 -4.19
CA ALA A 53 -6.59 8.56 -2.79
C ALA A 53 -7.96 8.53 -2.11
N ALA A 54 -8.81 9.54 -2.35
CA ALA A 54 -10.18 9.57 -1.84
C ALA A 54 -11.04 8.42 -2.39
N TYR A 55 -10.87 8.06 -3.66
CA TYR A 55 -11.57 6.95 -4.28
C TYR A 55 -11.13 5.58 -3.73
N CYS A 56 -9.84 5.39 -3.41
CA CYS A 56 -9.35 4.13 -2.84
C CYS A 56 -10.03 3.73 -1.52
N HIS A 57 -10.60 4.69 -0.77
CA HIS A 57 -11.35 4.42 0.46
C HIS A 57 -12.82 4.05 0.21
N PHE A 58 -13.29 4.12 -1.03
CA PHE A 58 -14.65 3.77 -1.40
C PHE A 58 -14.75 2.27 -1.75
N GLN A 59 -15.61 1.54 -1.03
CA GLN A 59 -15.90 0.15 -1.36
C GLN A 59 -16.98 0.10 -2.44
N GLU A 60 -16.58 -0.25 -3.66
CA GLU A 60 -17.54 -0.55 -4.73
C GLU A 60 -18.29 -1.84 -4.40
N GLY A 61 -19.63 -1.77 -4.42
CA GLY A 61 -20.49 -2.88 -4.02
C GLY A 61 -20.15 -4.17 -4.76
N GLY A 62 -20.02 -5.27 -4.01
CA GLY A 62 -19.65 -6.57 -4.58
C GLY A 62 -20.67 -7.03 -5.62
N ALA A 63 -20.17 -7.57 -6.74
CA ALA A 63 -21.02 -8.29 -7.67
C ALA A 63 -21.70 -9.44 -6.91
N VAL A 64 -23.04 -9.38 -6.83
CA VAL A 64 -23.83 -10.49 -6.32
C VAL A 64 -23.65 -11.65 -7.31
N ALA A 65 -22.66 -12.50 -7.05
CA ALA A 65 -22.60 -13.81 -7.68
C ALA A 65 -23.83 -14.57 -7.20
N MET A 66 -24.87 -14.59 -8.04
CA MET A 66 -26.03 -15.45 -7.89
C MET A 66 -25.56 -16.92 -8.00
N LEU A 67 -25.02 -17.45 -6.91
CA LEU A 67 -24.79 -18.89 -6.76
C LEU A 67 -26.15 -19.55 -6.51
N ARG A 68 -26.71 -20.15 -7.56
CA ARG A 68 -27.87 -21.04 -7.46
C ARG A 68 -27.47 -22.35 -6.78
N GLY A 69 -28.24 -22.71 -5.74
CA GLY A 69 -28.39 -24.06 -5.16
C GLY A 69 -27.42 -24.35 -4.01
N ARG A 70 -27.80 -24.80 -2.81
CA ARG A 70 -29.03 -25.39 -2.22
C ARG A 70 -28.89 -25.23 -0.67
N PRO A 71 -29.84 -25.65 0.20
CA PRO A 71 -30.14 -24.91 1.43
C PRO A 71 -29.45 -25.47 2.68
N SER A 72 -29.12 -24.53 3.56
CA SER A 72 -29.23 -24.56 5.03
C SER A 72 -29.53 -25.92 5.68
N THR A 73 -28.54 -26.43 6.41
CA THR A 73 -28.79 -26.99 7.74
C THR A 73 -27.82 -26.30 8.70
N GLN A 74 -28.39 -25.68 9.72
CA GLN A 74 -27.69 -24.83 10.68
C GLN A 74 -26.82 -25.65 11.65
N ARG A 75 -25.77 -24.96 12.11
CA ARG A 75 -25.27 -24.96 13.50
C ARG A 75 -24.32 -26.09 13.94
N ALA A 76 -23.03 -25.79 13.80
CA ALA A 76 -22.14 -25.69 14.96
C ALA A 76 -21.03 -24.70 14.61
N SER A 77 -20.97 -23.58 15.32
CA SER A 77 -19.84 -22.66 15.29
C SER A 77 -18.63 -23.37 15.86
N LEU A 78 -17.86 -24.02 14.98
CA LEU A 78 -16.43 -24.15 15.15
C LEU A 78 -15.85 -23.13 14.18
N THR A 79 -15.24 -22.11 14.76
CA THR A 79 -14.39 -21.16 14.03
C THR A 79 -13.50 -21.94 13.06
N PRO A 80 -13.52 -21.67 11.74
CA PRO A 80 -12.42 -22.10 10.91
C PRO A 80 -11.24 -21.29 11.42
N ALA A 81 -10.31 -21.95 12.12
CA ALA A 81 -8.96 -21.45 12.20
C ALA A 81 -8.59 -21.16 10.75
N LYS A 82 -8.37 -19.88 10.45
CA LYS A 82 -8.01 -19.40 9.12
C LYS A 82 -6.79 -20.21 8.72
N GLU A 83 -6.99 -21.26 7.92
CA GLU A 83 -5.94 -22.05 7.29
C GLU A 83 -5.25 -21.10 6.32
N THR A 84 -4.39 -20.27 6.89
CA THR A 84 -3.53 -19.38 6.14
C THR A 84 -2.54 -20.35 5.54
N ASN A 85 -2.62 -20.55 4.21
CA ASN A 85 -1.69 -21.42 3.49
C ASN A 85 -0.28 -21.14 4.02
N PRO A 86 0.38 -22.12 4.68
CA PRO A 86 1.65 -21.89 5.35
C PRO A 86 2.70 -21.24 4.43
N GLN A 87 2.62 -21.55 3.13
CA GLN A 87 3.50 -21.03 2.10
C GLN A 87 3.27 -19.52 1.82
N LEU A 88 2.02 -19.07 1.84
CA LEU A 88 1.69 -17.65 1.70
C LEU A 88 2.14 -16.86 2.93
N ALA A 89 1.91 -17.40 4.13
CA ALA A 89 2.36 -16.79 5.38
C ALA A 89 3.89 -16.64 5.44
N THR A 90 4.64 -17.66 5.00
CA THR A 90 6.11 -17.56 4.88
C THR A 90 6.55 -16.50 3.87
N ALA A 91 5.91 -16.45 2.69
CA ALA A 91 6.27 -15.47 1.67
C ALA A 91 5.99 -14.02 2.12
N GLU A 92 4.92 -13.81 2.89
CA GLU A 92 4.58 -12.52 3.48
C GLU A 92 5.57 -12.11 4.59
N ALA A 93 5.98 -13.07 5.44
CA ALA A 93 7.00 -12.86 6.45
C ALA A 93 8.37 -12.51 5.83
N GLU A 94 8.79 -13.20 4.77
CA GLU A 94 10.02 -12.89 4.04
C GLU A 94 9.98 -11.48 3.42
N LYS A 95 8.85 -11.11 2.81
CA LYS A 95 8.65 -9.75 2.26
C LYS A 95 8.75 -8.70 3.36
N GLN A 96 8.17 -8.95 4.52
CA GLN A 96 8.28 -8.03 5.65
C GLN A 96 9.72 -7.91 6.14
N ALA A 97 10.42 -9.03 6.33
CA ALA A 97 11.80 -9.04 6.76
C ALA A 97 12.75 -8.34 5.77
N LEU A 98 12.49 -8.41 4.45
CA LEU A 98 13.22 -7.63 3.45
C LEU A 98 13.00 -6.12 3.64
N ARG A 99 11.75 -5.69 3.86
CA ARG A 99 11.44 -4.26 4.11
C ARG A 99 12.13 -3.76 5.38
N ASP A 100 12.10 -4.55 6.44
CA ASP A 100 12.75 -4.19 7.71
C ASP A 100 14.27 -4.10 7.55
N ALA A 101 14.88 -5.04 6.81
CA ALA A 101 16.31 -5.01 6.50
C ALA A 101 16.70 -3.79 5.65
N MET A 102 15.86 -3.40 4.68
CA MET A 102 16.07 -2.18 3.90
C MET A 102 16.02 -0.94 4.81
N LEU A 103 15.00 -0.84 5.66
CA LEU A 103 14.88 0.28 6.60
C LEU A 103 16.11 0.40 7.50
N LEU A 104 16.57 -0.71 8.09
CA LEU A 104 17.79 -0.74 8.91
C LEU A 104 19.01 -0.20 8.17
N VAL A 105 19.16 -0.55 6.89
CA VAL A 105 20.28 -0.05 6.09
C VAL A 105 20.26 1.46 5.88
N PHE A 106 19.07 2.06 5.80
CA PHE A 106 18.92 3.51 5.61
C PHE A 106 18.89 4.30 6.92
N THR A 107 18.50 3.68 8.03
CA THR A 107 18.33 4.37 9.32
C THR A 107 19.51 4.20 10.27
N GLU A 108 20.20 3.06 10.24
CA GLU A 108 21.34 2.83 11.12
C GLU A 108 22.64 3.43 10.56
N GLU A 109 23.38 4.14 11.39
CA GLU A 109 24.68 4.71 11.04
C GLU A 109 25.75 3.62 10.75
N ARG A 110 25.64 2.46 11.41
CA ARG A 110 26.55 1.31 11.26
C ARG A 110 25.80 0.02 11.06
N THR A 111 25.40 -0.20 9.82
CA THR A 111 24.66 -1.39 9.42
C THR A 111 25.55 -2.65 9.50
N THR A 112 24.91 -3.77 9.79
CA THR A 112 25.54 -5.10 9.75
C THR A 112 25.04 -5.93 8.57
N THR A 113 24.31 -5.33 7.62
CA THR A 113 23.73 -6.00 6.46
C THR A 113 24.26 -5.39 5.16
N CYS A 114 24.56 -6.20 4.16
CA CYS A 114 25.08 -5.71 2.88
C CYS A 114 23.96 -5.21 1.96
N PHE A 115 23.93 -3.91 1.69
CA PHE A 115 22.90 -3.28 0.84
C PHE A 115 22.90 -3.79 -0.61
N LEU A 116 24.07 -4.11 -1.17
CA LEU A 116 24.15 -4.71 -2.51
C LEU A 116 23.60 -6.14 -2.53
N CYS A 117 23.89 -6.95 -1.51
CA CYS A 117 23.30 -8.29 -1.41
C CYS A 117 21.79 -8.22 -1.17
N LEU A 118 21.29 -7.26 -0.39
CA LEU A 118 19.85 -7.07 -0.19
C LEU A 118 19.11 -6.77 -1.51
N GLY A 119 19.71 -5.97 -2.39
CA GLY A 119 19.13 -5.60 -3.69
C GLY A 119 19.22 -6.69 -4.76
N GLU A 120 20.07 -7.69 -4.59
CA GLU A 120 20.33 -8.74 -5.58
C GLU A 120 19.24 -9.82 -5.56
N GLN A 121 18.23 -9.69 -6.44
CA GLN A 121 17.07 -10.59 -6.48
C GLN A 121 17.42 -12.02 -6.88
N SER A 122 18.57 -12.25 -7.53
CA SER A 122 19.02 -13.60 -7.89
C SER A 122 19.50 -14.42 -6.68
N LEU A 123 19.74 -13.78 -5.53
CA LEU A 123 20.18 -14.47 -4.32
C LEU A 123 18.97 -14.99 -3.50
N PRO A 124 19.09 -16.19 -2.90
CA PRO A 124 18.14 -16.68 -1.89
C PRO A 124 17.95 -15.68 -0.76
N PHE A 125 16.75 -15.65 -0.17
CA PHE A 125 16.38 -14.72 0.91
C PHE A 125 17.42 -14.68 2.04
N GLU A 126 17.83 -15.85 2.54
CA GLU A 126 18.83 -15.99 3.61
C GLU A 126 20.17 -15.29 3.33
N LYS A 127 20.62 -15.33 2.06
CA LYS A 127 21.87 -14.69 1.64
C LYS A 127 21.70 -13.19 1.45
N ARG A 128 20.51 -12.73 1.07
CA ARG A 128 20.20 -11.31 0.92
C ARG A 128 20.14 -10.62 2.28
N THR A 129 19.45 -11.24 3.25
CA THR A 129 19.24 -10.69 4.60
C THR A 129 20.31 -11.11 5.61
N TYR A 130 21.46 -11.62 5.14
CA TYR A 130 22.52 -12.08 6.02
C TYR A 130 23.07 -10.92 6.86
N LYS A 131 23.03 -11.09 8.19
CA LYS A 131 23.57 -10.15 9.16
C LYS A 131 24.97 -10.58 9.59
N PHE A 132 25.94 -9.70 9.41
CA PHE A 132 27.31 -9.90 9.87
C PHE A 132 27.41 -9.63 11.38
N ALA A 133 28.25 -10.41 12.08
CA ALA A 133 28.44 -10.23 13.52
C ALA A 133 29.08 -8.88 13.89
N LYS A 134 29.92 -8.34 13.00
CA LYS A 134 30.63 -7.07 13.20
C LYS A 134 30.58 -6.24 11.91
N PRO A 135 30.47 -4.90 12.00
CA PRO A 135 30.55 -4.02 10.83
C PRO A 135 31.86 -4.21 10.03
N GLY A 136 32.96 -4.53 10.71
CA GLY A 136 34.25 -4.80 10.05
C GLY A 136 34.22 -6.03 9.13
N ASP A 137 33.39 -7.03 9.43
CA ASP A 137 33.25 -8.21 8.56
C ASP A 137 32.39 -7.90 7.33
N LEU A 138 31.40 -7.02 7.48
CA LEU A 138 30.66 -6.45 6.35
C LEU A 138 31.60 -5.69 5.40
N THR A 139 32.51 -4.87 5.92
CA THR A 139 33.49 -4.16 5.08
C THR A 139 34.39 -5.12 4.31
N LYS A 140 34.86 -6.21 4.93
CA LYS A 140 35.66 -7.25 4.25
C LYS A 140 34.85 -7.93 3.16
N HIS A 141 33.60 -8.28 3.45
CA HIS A 141 32.68 -8.87 2.48
C HIS A 141 32.50 -7.95 1.27
N PHE A 142 32.23 -6.66 1.51
CA PHE A 142 32.03 -5.67 0.47
C PHE A 142 33.24 -5.57 -0.46
N LYS A 143 34.46 -5.46 0.11
CA LYS A 143 35.71 -5.43 -0.66
C LYS A 143 35.91 -6.69 -1.52
N ARG A 144 35.68 -7.87 -0.95
CA ARG A 144 35.95 -9.15 -1.63
C ARG A 144 34.91 -9.52 -2.68
N LYS A 145 33.64 -9.17 -2.48
CA LYS A 145 32.56 -9.61 -3.35
C LYS A 145 32.15 -8.55 -4.36
N HIS A 146 32.07 -7.29 -3.93
CA HIS A 146 31.51 -6.22 -4.74
C HIS A 146 32.59 -5.33 -5.37
N LEU A 147 33.72 -5.12 -4.69
CA LEU A 147 34.83 -4.32 -5.23
C LEU A 147 35.89 -5.13 -5.99
N ALA A 148 35.80 -6.46 -6.02
CA ALA A 148 36.85 -7.29 -6.60
C ALA A 148 37.06 -7.09 -8.12
N TYR A 149 36.04 -6.59 -8.82
CA TYR A 149 36.05 -6.45 -10.28
C TYR A 149 35.92 -5.02 -10.79
N ILE A 150 35.92 -4.03 -9.87
CA ILE A 150 35.75 -2.62 -10.22
C ILE A 150 37.09 -2.06 -10.64
N LYS A 151 37.17 -1.57 -11.88
CA LYS A 151 38.37 -0.91 -12.41
C LYS A 151 38.28 0.60 -12.19
N GLU A 152 39.41 1.29 -12.32
CA GLU A 152 39.46 2.75 -12.28
C GLU A 152 38.55 3.32 -13.39
N GLY A 153 37.49 4.03 -12.98
CA GLY A 153 36.49 4.60 -13.88
C GLY A 153 35.09 3.96 -13.79
N ASP A 154 34.96 2.80 -13.15
CA ASP A 154 33.65 2.16 -12.96
C ASP A 154 32.88 2.84 -11.81
N ARG A 155 31.58 3.09 -12.02
CA ARG A 155 30.66 3.63 -11.01
C ARG A 155 29.84 2.51 -10.37
N LEU A 156 29.74 2.56 -9.03
CA LEU A 156 28.90 1.71 -8.20
C LEU A 156 27.45 2.21 -8.12
#